data_AF-A0A0M9VNW5-F1
#
_entry.id   AF-A0A0M9VNW5-F1
#
_cell.length_a   1.000
_cell.length_b   1.000
_cell.length_c   1.000
_cell.angle_alpha   90.00
_cell.angle_beta   90.00
_cell.angle_gamma   90.00
#
_symmetry.space_group_name_H-M   'P 1'
#
loop_
_entity.id
_entity.type
_entity.pdbx_description
1 polymer ?
#
loop_
_entity_poly.entity_id
_entity_poly.type
_entity_poly.pdbx_seq_one_letter_code
_entity_poly.pdbx_strand_id
1 'polypeptide(L)'
;MAATYATSAVRIGNLTPAQPKKNSKRLGRGSGTDRGGTSTRGHKGQKARAGNGKPKPGFEGGQTPLVRLIPKRGFTNPHKQHFAPLNLDRLQFWIDQGRLDPNQPITARELYESRCIHNVRDGVKLMGDGAEHLRTPINIVVSRASRSAIAAVEKAGGSIVCRYYNATSLRALVKPHKWLAKNLPLPHFADPVSYRDLLWYSSVNNRGYLALRDRQASEPASMPETSETSSSSS
;
A
#
# COMPACT_ATOMS: atom_id res chain seq x y z
N MET A 1 -16.06 33.88 42.94
CA MET A 1 -15.95 33.03 44.14
C MET A 1 -14.63 32.30 44.09
N ALA A 2 -13.87 32.42 45.18
CA ALA A 2 -12.45 32.14 45.30
C ALA A 2 -12.09 30.65 45.13
N ALA A 3 -10.97 30.38 44.46
CA ALA A 3 -10.33 29.07 44.46
C ALA A 3 -9.50 28.93 45.74
N THR A 4 -10.08 28.30 46.76
CA THR A 4 -9.37 27.95 48.01
C THR A 4 -8.60 26.64 47.82
N TYR A 5 -7.28 26.77 47.78
CA TYR A 5 -6.19 25.85 48.16
C TYR A 5 -6.33 24.31 48.01
N ALA A 6 -5.36 23.77 47.29
CA ALA A 6 -4.61 22.55 47.60
C ALA A 6 -5.38 21.23 47.76
N THR A 7 -5.50 20.50 46.66
CA THR A 7 -5.11 19.08 46.68
C THR A 7 -4.22 18.82 45.48
N SER A 8 -2.92 18.62 45.75
CA SER A 8 -1.86 18.27 44.79
C SER A 8 -2.04 16.89 44.15
N ALA A 9 -3.07 16.14 44.55
CA ALA A 9 -3.38 14.83 43.99
C ALA A 9 -4.13 14.97 42.66
N VAL A 10 -3.53 14.45 41.58
CA VAL A 10 -4.23 14.26 40.30
C VAL A 10 -5.36 13.24 40.52
N ARG A 11 -6.60 13.71 40.50
CA ARG A 11 -7.82 12.90 40.60
C ARG A 11 -8.55 12.91 39.26
N ILE A 12 -9.38 11.91 39.01
CA ILE A 12 -10.16 11.80 37.77
C ILE A 12 -11.06 13.04 37.51
N GLY A 13 -11.49 13.74 38.57
CA GLY A 13 -12.32 14.95 38.48
C GLY A 13 -11.57 16.23 38.10
N ASN A 14 -10.24 16.23 38.13
CA ASN A 14 -9.41 17.42 37.88
C ASN A 14 -8.66 17.36 36.54
N LEU A 15 -9.03 16.43 35.65
CA LEU A 15 -8.42 16.27 34.34
C LEU A 15 -8.97 17.32 33.37
N THR A 16 -8.09 18.15 32.81
CA THR A 16 -8.41 19.14 31.77
C THR A 16 -7.60 18.88 30.50
N PRO A 17 -8.16 19.19 29.30
CA PRO A 17 -7.40 19.04 28.06
C PRO A 17 -6.23 20.03 28.01
N ALA A 18 -5.13 19.65 27.32
CA ALA A 18 -3.95 20.51 27.15
C ALA A 18 -4.25 21.83 26.43
N GLN A 19 -5.29 21.84 25.58
CA GLN A 19 -5.82 23.02 24.93
C GLN A 19 -7.33 23.09 25.18
N PRO A 20 -7.91 24.29 25.43
CA PRO A 20 -9.33 24.43 25.67
C PRO A 20 -10.14 23.99 24.44
N LYS A 21 -11.17 23.17 24.65
CA LYS A 21 -12.09 22.77 23.57
C LYS A 21 -12.88 23.99 23.11
N LYS A 22 -13.00 24.18 21.79
CA LYS A 22 -13.89 25.20 21.22
C LYS A 22 -15.35 24.79 21.48
N ASN A 23 -16.11 25.68 22.10
CA ASN A 23 -17.52 25.46 22.36
C ASN A 23 -18.31 25.37 21.05
N SER A 24 -19.29 24.46 20.98
CA SER A 24 -20.18 24.34 19.82
C SER A 24 -21.06 25.58 19.67
N LYS A 25 -21.28 25.99 18.41
CA LYS A 25 -22.16 27.10 18.07
C LYS A 25 -23.62 26.72 18.35
N ARG A 26 -24.17 27.19 19.47
CA ARG A 26 -25.60 27.04 19.79
C ARG A 26 -26.40 28.19 19.15
N LEU A 27 -27.41 27.84 18.36
CA LEU A 27 -28.28 28.80 17.65
C LEU A 27 -29.59 29.01 18.42
N GLY A 28 -30.21 30.19 18.28
CA GLY A 28 -31.55 30.46 18.82
C GLY A 28 -31.60 30.64 20.34
N ARG A 29 -30.52 31.13 20.96
CA ARG A 29 -30.40 31.32 22.42
C ARG A 29 -30.37 32.82 22.80
N GLY A 30 -31.41 33.56 22.43
CA GLY A 30 -31.55 34.99 22.78
C GLY A 30 -30.64 35.95 22.02
N SER A 31 -30.90 37.26 22.16
CA SER A 31 -30.17 38.33 21.46
C SER A 31 -28.71 38.46 21.89
N GLY A 32 -28.39 38.23 23.18
CA GLY A 32 -27.03 38.31 23.70
C GLY A 32 -26.03 37.27 23.17
N THR A 33 -26.47 36.32 22.33
CA THR A 33 -25.58 35.38 21.64
C THR A 33 -25.25 35.80 20.19
N ASP A 34 -25.76 36.95 19.76
CA ASP A 34 -25.76 37.50 18.38
C ASP A 34 -26.34 36.54 17.32
N ARG A 35 -26.98 35.47 17.77
CA ARG A 35 -27.43 34.33 16.97
C ARG A 35 -28.82 33.85 17.39
N GLY A 36 -29.55 34.69 18.11
CA GLY A 36 -30.93 34.44 18.56
C GLY A 36 -31.93 34.55 17.43
N GLY A 37 -32.22 35.77 16.98
CA GLY A 37 -33.36 36.09 16.11
C GLY A 37 -33.53 35.16 14.91
N THR A 38 -32.69 35.30 13.88
CA THR A 38 -32.78 34.47 12.66
C THR A 38 -31.97 33.17 12.74
N SER A 39 -31.36 32.87 13.89
CA SER A 39 -30.50 31.69 14.06
C SER A 39 -29.44 31.53 12.95
N THR A 40 -28.89 32.64 12.46
CA THR A 40 -27.90 32.71 11.36
C THR A 40 -28.39 32.22 9.99
N ARG A 41 -29.71 32.12 9.78
CA ARG A 41 -30.31 31.67 8.50
C ARG A 41 -30.70 32.81 7.55
N GLY A 42 -30.53 34.08 7.96
CA GLY A 42 -31.08 35.23 7.24
C GLY A 42 -32.58 35.43 7.49
N HIS A 43 -33.21 36.38 6.79
CA HIS A 43 -34.59 36.82 7.08
C HIS A 43 -35.69 35.87 6.55
N LYS A 44 -36.40 36.24 5.49
CA LYS A 44 -37.40 35.42 4.82
C LYS A 44 -36.76 34.83 3.57
N GLY A 45 -37.27 33.70 3.09
CA GLY A 45 -36.81 33.08 1.84
C GLY A 45 -36.58 31.58 1.96
N GLN A 46 -36.24 30.98 0.81
CA GLN A 46 -36.19 29.54 0.60
C GLN A 46 -35.23 28.78 1.54
N LYS A 47 -34.14 29.44 2.00
CA LYS A 47 -33.14 28.85 2.93
C LYS A 47 -33.51 29.04 4.42
N ALA A 48 -34.45 29.93 4.74
CA ALA A 48 -34.72 30.38 6.11
C ALA A 48 -35.61 29.41 6.92
N ARG A 49 -36.46 28.61 6.27
CA ARG A 49 -37.41 27.68 6.90
C ARG A 49 -37.07 26.23 6.55
N ALA A 50 -37.42 25.29 7.42
CA ALA A 50 -37.27 23.86 7.14
C ALA A 50 -38.25 23.40 6.04
N GLY A 51 -37.88 22.40 5.25
CA GLY A 51 -38.77 21.83 4.23
C GLY A 51 -38.05 21.41 2.94
N ASN A 52 -38.80 20.73 2.08
CA ASN A 52 -38.33 20.13 0.82
C ASN A 52 -38.00 21.17 -0.27
N GLY A 53 -38.30 22.45 -0.02
CA GLY A 53 -38.01 23.54 -0.93
C GLY A 53 -36.58 24.06 -0.84
N LYS A 54 -35.71 23.57 0.05
CA LYS A 54 -34.34 24.09 0.15
C LYS A 54 -33.49 23.69 -1.05
N PRO A 55 -32.78 24.64 -1.68
CA PRO A 55 -31.83 24.29 -2.73
C PRO A 55 -30.73 23.42 -2.14
N LYS A 56 -30.52 22.25 -2.73
CA LYS A 56 -29.43 21.36 -2.36
C LYS A 56 -28.09 21.98 -2.80
N PRO A 57 -26.97 21.64 -2.14
CA PRO A 57 -25.65 21.95 -2.68
C PRO A 57 -25.55 21.48 -4.14
N GLY A 58 -25.19 22.37 -5.06
CA GLY A 58 -25.17 22.11 -6.50
C GLY A 58 -26.45 22.48 -7.27
N PHE A 59 -27.46 23.08 -6.63
CA PHE A 59 -28.60 23.66 -7.32
C PHE A 59 -28.29 25.08 -7.83
N GLU A 60 -28.33 25.27 -9.15
CA GLU A 60 -27.96 26.51 -9.84
C GLU A 60 -29.18 27.35 -10.28
N GLY A 61 -30.29 27.30 -9.53
CA GLY A 61 -31.43 28.20 -9.75
C GLY A 61 -32.31 27.90 -10.96
N GLY A 62 -32.11 26.77 -11.64
CA GLY A 62 -32.90 26.34 -12.82
C GLY A 62 -32.09 26.28 -14.12
N GLN A 63 -30.85 26.79 -14.12
CA GLN A 63 -29.89 26.58 -15.20
C GLN A 63 -29.50 25.10 -15.33
N THR A 64 -29.03 24.68 -16.50
CA THR A 64 -28.35 23.39 -16.70
C THR A 64 -27.15 23.28 -15.76
N PRO A 65 -27.16 22.35 -14.78
CA PRO A 65 -26.11 22.29 -13.77
C PRO A 65 -24.73 22.00 -14.38
N LEU A 66 -23.66 22.47 -13.74
CA LEU A 66 -22.28 22.21 -14.17
C LEU A 66 -21.98 20.73 -14.43
N VAL A 67 -22.53 19.85 -13.58
CA VAL A 67 -22.38 18.38 -13.70
C VAL A 67 -23.01 17.78 -14.96
N ARG A 68 -23.91 18.52 -15.63
CA ARG A 68 -24.52 18.15 -16.92
C ARG A 68 -23.85 18.85 -18.10
N LEU A 69 -23.30 20.04 -17.89
CA LEU A 69 -22.59 20.80 -18.92
C LEU A 69 -21.29 20.11 -19.35
N ILE A 70 -20.55 19.55 -18.39
CA ILE A 70 -19.27 18.89 -18.67
C ILE A 70 -19.53 17.44 -19.16
N PRO A 71 -18.99 17.02 -20.32
CA PRO A 71 -19.16 15.65 -20.79
C PRO A 71 -18.46 14.67 -19.84
N LYS A 72 -19.09 13.52 -19.61
CA LYS A 72 -18.46 12.43 -18.87
C LYS A 72 -17.30 11.87 -19.70
N ARG A 73 -16.08 11.92 -19.17
CA ARG A 73 -14.87 11.44 -19.86
C ARG A 73 -14.33 10.17 -19.20
N GLY A 74 -13.99 9.20 -20.04
CA GLY A 74 -13.34 7.94 -19.64
C GLY A 74 -14.31 6.92 -19.03
N PHE A 75 -13.72 5.84 -18.52
CA PHE A 75 -14.42 4.78 -17.81
C PHE A 75 -13.53 4.25 -16.67
N THR A 76 -14.13 3.68 -15.64
CA THR A 76 -13.39 3.03 -14.54
C THR A 76 -13.18 1.56 -14.88
N ASN A 77 -11.93 1.13 -15.04
CA ASN A 77 -11.60 -0.28 -15.26
C ASN A 77 -11.65 -1.07 -13.92
N PRO A 78 -12.59 -2.02 -13.74
CA PRO A 78 -12.71 -2.79 -12.49
C PRO A 78 -11.59 -3.82 -12.32
N HIS A 79 -10.92 -4.24 -13.40
CA HIS A 79 -9.85 -5.23 -13.38
C HIS A 79 -8.45 -4.60 -13.31
N LYS A 80 -8.37 -3.30 -13.01
CA LYS A 80 -7.10 -2.61 -12.87
C LYS A 80 -6.38 -3.09 -11.60
N GLN A 81 -5.22 -3.71 -11.77
CA GLN A 81 -4.35 -4.07 -10.66
C GLN A 81 -3.62 -2.83 -10.13
N HIS A 82 -3.61 -2.66 -8.81
CA HIS A 82 -2.96 -1.59 -8.09
C HIS A 82 -1.79 -2.14 -7.27
N PHE A 83 -0.59 -1.97 -7.80
CA PHE A 83 0.63 -2.33 -7.07
C PHE A 83 1.03 -1.23 -6.07
N ALA A 84 1.62 -1.64 -4.95
CA ALA A 84 2.30 -0.75 -4.03
C ALA A 84 3.64 -0.31 -4.64
N PRO A 85 3.89 0.99 -4.84
CA PRO A 85 5.17 1.47 -5.35
C PRO A 85 6.24 1.35 -4.26
N LEU A 86 7.42 0.84 -4.66
CA LEU A 86 8.62 0.79 -3.83
C LEU A 86 9.79 1.39 -4.60
N ASN A 87 10.41 2.42 -4.03
CA ASN A 87 11.58 3.09 -4.61
C ASN A 87 12.87 2.49 -4.06
N LEU A 88 13.96 2.58 -4.83
CA LEU A 88 15.27 2.04 -4.45
C LEU A 88 15.91 2.78 -3.28
N ASP A 89 15.79 4.11 -3.24
CA ASP A 89 16.27 4.92 -2.11
C ASP A 89 15.63 4.50 -0.78
N ARG A 90 14.30 4.31 -0.81
CA ARG A 90 13.57 3.79 0.36
C ARG A 90 14.07 2.41 0.78
N LEU A 91 14.36 1.53 -0.18
CA LEU A 91 14.84 0.19 0.14
C LEU A 91 16.22 0.26 0.84
N GLN A 92 17.16 1.05 0.29
CA GLN A 92 18.47 1.25 0.89
C GLN A 92 18.36 1.86 2.29
N PHE A 93 17.53 2.89 2.49
CA PHE A 93 17.32 3.47 3.81
C PHE A 93 16.88 2.44 4.85
N TRP A 94 16.02 1.48 4.48
CA TRP A 94 15.59 0.43 5.42
C TRP A 94 16.70 -0.59 5.73
N ILE A 95 17.61 -0.83 4.78
CA ILE A 95 18.80 -1.67 5.01
C ILE A 95 19.76 -0.95 5.95
N ASP A 96 20.01 0.34 5.73
CA ASP A 96 20.92 1.14 6.56
C ASP A 96 20.44 1.23 8.01
N GLN A 97 19.11 1.25 8.22
CA GLN A 97 18.49 1.20 9.55
C GLN A 97 18.51 -0.21 10.19
N GLY A 98 19.06 -1.22 9.52
CA GLY A 98 19.11 -2.61 10.00
C GLY A 98 17.74 -3.30 10.08
N ARG A 99 16.72 -2.77 9.37
CA ARG A 99 15.35 -3.31 9.40
C ARG A 99 15.09 -4.35 8.32
N LEU A 100 15.93 -4.38 7.30
CA LEU A 100 15.92 -5.36 6.23
C LEU A 100 17.31 -5.99 6.14
N ASP A 101 17.36 -7.31 6.15
CA ASP A 101 18.58 -8.07 5.92
C ASP A 101 18.78 -8.28 4.41
N PRO A 102 19.85 -7.73 3.80
CA PRO A 102 20.10 -7.87 2.36
C PRO A 102 20.54 -9.29 1.96
N ASN A 103 21.00 -10.12 2.91
CA ASN A 103 21.46 -11.47 2.64
C ASN A 103 20.31 -12.46 2.38
N GLN A 104 19.12 -12.14 2.89
CA GLN A 104 17.92 -12.94 2.70
C GLN A 104 17.11 -12.45 1.49
N PRO A 105 16.34 -13.34 0.83
CA PRO A 105 15.49 -12.93 -0.27
C PRO A 105 14.40 -11.96 0.21
N ILE A 106 14.47 -10.71 -0.23
CA ILE A 106 13.49 -9.67 0.10
C ILE A 106 12.21 -9.95 -0.69
N THR A 107 11.20 -10.50 -0.02
CA THR A 107 9.88 -10.74 -0.61
C THR A 107 8.86 -9.71 -0.15
N ALA A 108 7.64 -9.76 -0.68
CA ALA A 108 6.54 -8.92 -0.20
C ALA A 108 6.20 -9.12 1.29
N ARG A 109 6.58 -10.26 1.89
CA ARG A 109 6.46 -10.52 3.33
C ARG A 109 7.42 -9.65 4.13
N GLU A 110 8.71 -9.72 3.81
CA GLU A 110 9.76 -8.95 4.50
C GLU A 110 9.55 -7.45 4.38
N LEU A 111 9.10 -6.99 3.22
CA LEU A 111 8.73 -5.58 3.01
C LEU A 111 7.55 -5.13 3.87
N TYR A 112 6.61 -6.03 4.16
CA TYR A 112 5.46 -5.75 5.02
C TYR A 112 5.84 -5.81 6.51
N GLU A 113 6.59 -6.83 6.92
CA GLU A 113 7.03 -7.04 8.30
C GLU A 113 7.97 -5.92 8.77
N SER A 114 8.94 -5.54 7.93
CA SER A 114 9.82 -4.38 8.15
C SER A 114 9.10 -3.02 8.11
N ARG A 115 7.80 -2.99 7.78
CA ARG A 115 7.01 -1.77 7.54
C ARG A 115 7.62 -0.86 6.46
N CYS A 116 8.45 -1.40 5.56
CA CYS A 116 8.86 -0.67 4.37
C CYS A 116 7.64 -0.36 3.49
N ILE A 117 6.66 -1.26 3.46
CA ILE A 117 5.36 -1.03 2.81
C ILE A 117 4.24 -1.33 3.80
N HIS A 118 3.26 -0.42 3.91
CA HIS A 118 2.12 -0.60 4.81
C HIS A 118 1.00 -1.46 4.22
N ASN A 119 0.78 -1.39 2.92
CA ASN A 119 -0.27 -2.16 2.25
C ASN A 119 0.24 -2.65 0.90
N VAL A 120 0.27 -3.97 0.73
CA VAL A 120 0.78 -4.62 -0.48
C VAL A 120 -0.24 -4.56 -1.63
N ARG A 121 -1.53 -4.27 -1.35
CA ARG A 121 -2.60 -4.23 -2.37
C ARG A 121 -2.58 -5.50 -3.24
N ASP A 122 -2.41 -5.39 -4.55
CA ASP A 122 -2.32 -6.52 -5.49
C ASP A 122 -0.88 -7.03 -5.70
N GLY A 123 0.11 -6.40 -5.07
CA GLY A 123 1.53 -6.76 -5.18
C GLY A 123 2.45 -5.55 -5.05
N VAL A 124 3.76 -5.78 -5.10
CA VAL A 124 4.76 -4.70 -5.03
C VAL A 124 5.34 -4.42 -6.41
N LYS A 125 5.42 -3.15 -6.79
CA LYS A 125 6.13 -2.69 -7.99
C LYS A 125 7.38 -1.91 -7.61
N LEU A 126 8.54 -2.40 -8.04
CA LEU A 126 9.83 -1.74 -7.84
C LEU A 126 10.04 -0.61 -8.87
N MET A 127 10.36 0.58 -8.40
CA MET A 127 10.61 1.79 -9.18
C MET A 127 12.06 2.24 -9.02
N GLY A 128 12.61 2.84 -10.07
CA GLY A 128 14.04 3.20 -10.15
C GLY A 128 14.44 4.51 -9.48
N ASP A 129 13.53 5.18 -8.77
CA ASP A 129 13.84 6.45 -8.12
C ASP A 129 14.89 6.23 -7.02
N GLY A 130 15.95 7.04 -7.05
CA GLY A 130 17.06 6.96 -6.10
C GLY A 130 18.03 5.82 -6.33
N ALA A 131 18.15 5.35 -7.58
CA ALA A 131 19.09 4.31 -8.00
C ALA A 131 20.55 4.60 -7.59
N GLU A 132 20.95 5.86 -7.49
CA GLU A 132 22.31 6.29 -7.14
C GLU A 132 22.70 5.95 -5.69
N HIS A 133 21.72 5.82 -4.81
CA HIS A 133 21.95 5.51 -3.39
C HIS A 133 22.04 4.01 -3.13
N LEU A 134 21.66 3.16 -4.10
CA LEU A 134 21.70 1.71 -3.95
C LEU A 134 23.15 1.22 -3.97
N ARG A 135 23.66 0.81 -2.81
CA ARG A 135 25.04 0.32 -2.65
C ARG A 135 25.10 -1.17 -2.36
N THR A 136 24.02 -1.69 -1.77
CA THR A 136 23.98 -3.06 -1.27
C THR A 136 23.48 -3.99 -2.37
N PRO A 137 24.16 -5.12 -2.66
CA PRO A 137 23.61 -6.14 -3.53
C PRO A 137 22.38 -6.75 -2.85
N ILE A 138 21.26 -6.79 -3.55
CA ILE A 138 19.97 -7.22 -3.00
C ILE A 138 19.37 -8.28 -3.90
N ASN A 139 18.86 -9.35 -3.27
CA ASN A 139 18.04 -10.36 -3.93
C ASN A 139 16.57 -10.09 -3.62
N ILE A 140 15.83 -9.56 -4.60
CA ILE A 140 14.45 -9.11 -4.40
C ILE A 140 13.44 -9.85 -5.28
N VAL A 141 12.36 -10.32 -4.66
CA VAL A 141 11.21 -10.92 -5.33
C VAL A 141 10.01 -10.00 -5.21
N VAL A 142 9.64 -9.37 -6.33
CA VAL A 142 8.55 -8.40 -6.42
C VAL A 142 7.53 -8.83 -7.47
N SER A 143 6.37 -8.18 -7.52
CA SER A 143 5.35 -8.50 -8.53
C SER A 143 5.75 -7.96 -9.89
N ARG A 144 6.18 -6.69 -9.94
CA ARG A 144 6.69 -6.06 -11.16
C ARG A 144 7.87 -5.15 -10.86
N ALA A 145 8.68 -4.86 -11.85
CA ALA A 145 9.76 -3.88 -11.76
C ALA A 145 9.77 -2.96 -12.97
N SER A 146 10.24 -1.73 -12.78
CA SER A 146 10.57 -0.82 -13.88
C SER A 146 11.92 -1.19 -14.51
N ARG A 147 12.10 -0.92 -15.81
CA ARG A 147 13.36 -1.21 -16.51
C ARG A 147 14.57 -0.50 -15.87
N SER A 148 14.38 0.75 -15.43
CA SER A 148 15.41 1.50 -14.71
C SER A 148 15.75 0.86 -13.36
N ALA A 149 14.76 0.38 -12.62
CA ALA A 149 15.02 -0.36 -11.38
C ALA A 149 15.79 -1.66 -11.61
N ILE A 150 15.44 -2.40 -12.67
CA ILE A 150 16.12 -3.64 -13.04
C ILE A 150 17.60 -3.38 -13.30
N ALA A 151 17.90 -2.42 -14.17
CA ALA A 151 19.27 -2.05 -14.50
C ALA A 151 20.05 -1.56 -13.26
N ALA A 152 19.42 -0.78 -12.38
CA ALA A 152 20.07 -0.26 -11.17
C ALA A 152 20.44 -1.37 -10.17
N VAL A 153 19.54 -2.32 -9.92
CA VAL A 153 19.81 -3.43 -8.99
C VAL A 153 20.85 -4.38 -9.56
N GLU A 154 20.80 -4.68 -10.86
CA GLU A 154 21.82 -5.51 -11.52
C GLU A 154 23.20 -4.83 -11.52
N LYS A 155 23.25 -3.50 -11.71
CA LYS A 155 24.48 -2.71 -11.58
C LYS A 155 25.06 -2.77 -10.17
N ALA A 156 24.22 -2.84 -9.14
CA ALA A 156 24.64 -3.03 -7.75
C ALA A 156 25.01 -4.50 -7.43
N GLY A 157 24.94 -5.42 -8.39
CA GLY A 157 25.24 -6.84 -8.21
C GLY A 157 24.11 -7.65 -7.55
N GLY A 158 22.91 -7.09 -7.48
CA GLY A 158 21.72 -7.78 -6.97
C GLY A 158 21.00 -8.62 -8.04
N SER A 159 20.03 -9.42 -7.59
CA SER A 159 19.14 -10.20 -8.46
C SER A 159 17.68 -9.81 -8.27
N ILE A 160 16.92 -9.78 -9.36
CA ILE A 160 15.49 -9.48 -9.35
C ILE A 160 14.72 -10.64 -9.97
N VAL A 161 13.67 -11.08 -9.29
CA VAL A 161 12.67 -11.98 -9.86
C VAL A 161 11.30 -11.33 -9.77
N CYS A 162 10.63 -11.18 -10.91
CA CYS A 162 9.26 -10.72 -10.97
C CYS A 162 8.29 -11.91 -10.96
N ARG A 163 7.51 -12.04 -9.88
CA ARG A 163 6.60 -13.17 -9.65
C ARG A 163 5.14 -12.75 -9.63
N TYR A 164 4.28 -13.53 -10.28
CA TYR A 164 2.83 -13.38 -10.19
C TYR A 164 2.31 -13.86 -8.83
N TYR A 165 1.36 -13.11 -8.26
CA TYR A 165 0.58 -13.55 -7.11
C TYR A 165 -0.91 -13.32 -7.37
N ASN A 166 -1.73 -14.31 -7.06
CA ASN A 166 -3.17 -14.10 -6.89
C ASN A 166 -3.45 -13.50 -5.49
N ALA A 167 -4.65 -12.96 -5.27
CA ALA A 167 -4.98 -12.31 -4.00
C ALA A 167 -4.82 -13.24 -2.77
N THR A 168 -5.18 -14.51 -2.92
CA THR A 168 -5.14 -15.51 -1.84
C THR A 168 -3.69 -15.88 -1.48
N SER A 169 -2.85 -16.14 -2.47
CA SER A 169 -1.44 -16.47 -2.32
C SER A 169 -0.63 -15.30 -1.78
N LEU A 170 -0.87 -14.08 -2.27
CA LEU A 170 -0.24 -12.88 -1.75
C LEU A 170 -0.56 -12.70 -0.27
N ARG A 171 -1.84 -12.90 0.10
CA ARG A 171 -2.27 -12.84 1.50
C ARG A 171 -1.63 -13.94 2.36
N ALA A 172 -1.49 -15.15 1.82
CA ALA A 172 -0.83 -16.25 2.51
C ALA A 172 0.66 -15.98 2.73
N LEU A 173 1.35 -15.45 1.72
CA LEU A 173 2.76 -15.08 1.79
C LEU A 173 2.99 -13.97 2.82
N VAL A 174 2.17 -12.91 2.82
CA VAL A 174 2.34 -11.77 3.72
C VAL A 174 1.88 -12.07 5.15
N LYS A 175 0.89 -12.95 5.32
CA LYS A 175 0.29 -13.26 6.64
C LYS A 175 0.11 -14.77 6.85
N PRO A 176 1.20 -15.55 6.90
CA PRO A 176 1.11 -17.01 7.04
C PRO A 176 0.48 -17.42 8.39
N HIS A 177 0.76 -16.68 9.48
CA HIS A 177 0.19 -16.93 10.80
C HIS A 177 -1.35 -16.96 10.83
N LYS A 178 -2.03 -16.24 9.92
CA LYS A 178 -3.51 -16.25 9.84
C LYS A 178 -4.09 -17.53 9.25
N TRP A 179 -3.31 -18.25 8.44
CA TRP A 179 -3.70 -19.55 7.89
C TRP A 179 -3.44 -20.64 8.93
N LEU A 180 -2.27 -20.59 9.55
CA LEU A 180 -1.88 -21.49 10.63
C LEU A 180 -2.85 -21.41 11.82
N ALA A 181 -3.25 -20.21 12.24
CA ALA A 181 -4.23 -20.02 13.32
C ALA A 181 -5.61 -20.61 13.02
N LYS A 182 -5.92 -20.92 11.75
CA LYS A 182 -7.17 -21.58 11.34
C LYS A 182 -6.99 -23.07 11.08
N ASN A 183 -5.78 -23.62 11.26
CA ASN A 183 -5.41 -24.98 10.88
C ASN A 183 -5.67 -25.29 9.39
N LEU A 184 -5.59 -24.28 8.51
CA LEU A 184 -5.65 -24.48 7.06
C LEU A 184 -4.22 -24.61 6.48
N PRO A 185 -4.00 -25.48 5.47
CA PRO A 185 -2.74 -25.53 4.76
C PRO A 185 -2.50 -24.21 3.99
N LEU A 186 -1.22 -23.86 3.81
CA LEU A 186 -0.85 -22.71 2.99
C LEU A 186 -1.18 -23.00 1.52
N PRO A 187 -1.87 -22.09 0.81
CA PRO A 187 -2.21 -22.28 -0.59
C PRO A 187 -0.94 -22.25 -1.46
N HIS A 188 -0.91 -23.08 -2.50
CA HIS A 188 0.16 -23.02 -3.50
C HIS A 188 0.09 -21.73 -4.32
N PHE A 189 1.23 -21.32 -4.88
CA PHE A 189 1.31 -20.16 -5.76
C PHE A 189 0.78 -20.51 -7.15
N ALA A 190 -0.41 -20.00 -7.50
CA ALA A 190 -1.02 -20.21 -8.80
C ALA A 190 -0.28 -19.44 -9.92
N ASP A 191 -0.24 -20.02 -11.11
CA ASP A 191 0.24 -19.37 -12.32
C ASP A 191 -0.80 -18.36 -12.86
N PRO A 192 -0.38 -17.33 -13.63
CA PRO A 192 -1.28 -16.35 -14.20
C PRO A 192 -2.19 -16.99 -15.25
N VAL A 193 -3.49 -16.69 -15.19
CA VAL A 193 -4.47 -17.18 -16.16
C VAL A 193 -4.66 -16.19 -17.32
N SER A 194 -4.47 -14.89 -17.07
CA SER A 194 -4.64 -13.87 -18.11
C SER A 194 -3.48 -13.93 -19.11
N TYR A 195 -3.81 -13.93 -20.40
CA TYR A 195 -2.82 -13.87 -21.49
C TYR A 195 -1.83 -12.70 -21.32
N ARG A 196 -2.31 -11.55 -20.84
CA ARG A 196 -1.48 -10.35 -20.64
C ARG A 196 -0.43 -10.55 -19.55
N ASP A 197 -0.79 -11.23 -18.47
CA ASP A 197 0.13 -11.55 -17.38
C ASP A 197 1.07 -12.68 -17.81
N LEU A 198 0.58 -13.72 -18.48
CA LEU A 198 1.41 -14.79 -19.06
C LEU A 198 2.53 -14.22 -19.94
N LEU A 199 2.19 -13.37 -20.91
CA LEU A 199 3.16 -12.72 -21.80
C LEU A 199 4.15 -11.83 -21.04
N TRP A 200 3.71 -11.20 -19.95
CA TRP A 200 4.56 -10.32 -19.15
C TRP A 200 5.59 -11.11 -18.33
N TYR A 201 5.15 -12.20 -17.67
CA TYR A 201 5.99 -13.04 -16.81
C TYR A 201 6.81 -14.10 -17.58
N SER A 202 6.49 -14.38 -18.84
CA SER A 202 7.33 -15.19 -19.74
C SER A 202 8.49 -14.39 -20.37
N SER A 203 8.49 -13.07 -20.25
CA SER A 203 9.54 -12.23 -20.81
C SER A 203 10.79 -12.20 -19.91
N VAL A 204 11.93 -12.59 -20.49
CA VAL A 204 13.27 -12.46 -19.84
C VAL A 204 13.58 -11.00 -19.51
N ASN A 205 13.19 -10.05 -20.36
CA ASN A 205 13.45 -8.62 -20.18
C ASN A 205 12.82 -8.05 -18.90
N ASN A 206 11.70 -8.64 -18.46
CA ASN A 206 11.02 -8.24 -17.23
C ASN A 206 11.51 -9.03 -16.01
N ARG A 207 12.50 -9.93 -16.19
CA ARG A 207 12.94 -10.91 -15.19
C ARG A 207 11.77 -11.73 -14.64
N GLY A 208 10.85 -12.10 -15.54
CA GLY A 208 9.67 -12.86 -15.19
C GLY A 208 10.01 -14.28 -14.75
N TYR A 209 9.36 -14.76 -13.69
CA TYR A 209 9.66 -16.07 -13.10
C TYR A 209 9.37 -17.27 -14.02
N LEU A 210 8.44 -17.14 -14.97
CA LEU A 210 8.14 -18.23 -15.92
C LEU A 210 9.31 -18.43 -16.88
N ALA A 211 9.93 -17.35 -17.38
CA ALA A 211 11.11 -17.43 -18.24
C ALA A 211 12.30 -18.10 -17.53
N LEU A 212 12.47 -17.83 -16.23
CA LEU A 212 13.50 -18.46 -15.41
C LEU A 212 13.22 -19.95 -15.19
N ARG A 213 11.96 -20.30 -14.91
CA ARG A 213 11.51 -21.70 -14.78
C ARG A 213 11.74 -22.49 -16.05
N ASP A 214 11.41 -21.93 -17.21
CA ASP A 214 11.56 -22.60 -18.50
C ASP A 214 13.04 -22.84 -18.83
N ARG A 215 13.93 -21.89 -18.51
CA ARG A 215 15.38 -22.07 -18.62
C ARG A 215 15.89 -23.22 -17.76
N GLN A 216 15.50 -23.24 -16.48
CA GLN A 216 15.86 -24.30 -15.55
C GLN A 216 15.35 -25.68 -15.99
N ALA A 217 14.18 -25.73 -16.64
CA ALA A 217 13.63 -26.97 -17.18
C ALA A 217 14.34 -27.44 -18.47
N SER A 218 14.88 -26.49 -19.26
CA SER A 218 15.63 -26.79 -20.50
C SER A 218 17.09 -27.18 -20.26
N GLU A 219 17.68 -26.74 -19.14
CA GLU A 219 19.00 -27.19 -18.71
C GLU A 219 18.87 -28.68 -18.32
N PRO A 220 19.62 -29.61 -18.95
CA PRO A 220 19.60 -31.00 -18.53
C PRO A 220 20.07 -31.03 -17.08
N ALA A 221 19.25 -31.60 -16.18
CA ALA A 221 19.60 -31.73 -14.77
C ALA A 221 21.02 -32.29 -14.68
N SER A 222 21.98 -31.47 -14.23
CA SER A 222 23.36 -31.90 -14.08
C SER A 222 23.35 -33.12 -13.18
N MET A 223 23.59 -34.29 -13.77
CA MET A 223 23.73 -35.52 -13.00
C MET A 223 24.79 -35.27 -11.94
N PRO A 224 24.59 -35.73 -10.69
CA PRO A 224 25.65 -35.65 -9.71
C PRO A 224 26.85 -36.38 -10.31
N GLU A 225 27.97 -35.68 -10.46
CA GLU A 225 29.24 -36.30 -10.85
C GLU A 225 29.48 -37.45 -9.88
N THR A 226 29.29 -38.69 -10.37
CA THR A 226 29.73 -39.87 -9.65
C THR A 226 31.25 -39.79 -9.64
N SER A 227 31.81 -39.24 -8.57
CA SER A 227 33.22 -39.35 -8.27
C SER A 227 33.50 -40.84 -8.04
N GLU A 228 33.84 -41.56 -9.11
CA GLU A 228 34.47 -42.85 -9.03
C GLU A 228 35.78 -42.64 -8.27
N THR A 229 35.77 -42.96 -6.97
CA THR A 229 36.98 -43.22 -6.22
C THR A 229 37.67 -44.41 -6.85
N SER A 230 38.61 -44.14 -7.75
CA SER A 230 39.65 -45.07 -8.17
C SER A 230 40.60 -45.31 -6.99
N SER A 231 40.15 -46.11 -6.02
CA SER A 231 41.04 -46.74 -5.06
C SER A 231 41.85 -47.80 -5.81
N SER A 232 42.98 -47.35 -6.34
CA SER A 232 44.05 -48.19 -6.81
C SER A 232 44.54 -49.05 -5.66
N SER A 233 44.50 -50.36 -5.91
CA SER A 233 45.15 -51.42 -5.16
C SER A 233 46.63 -51.13 -4.92
N SER A 234 47.07 -51.21 -3.67
CA SER A 234 48.43 -51.58 -3.24
C SER A 234 48.34 -52.14 -1.82
#